data_AF-A0A2T4LTJ2-F1
#
_entry.id   AF-A0A2T4LTJ2-F1
#
_cell.length_a   1.000
_cell.length_b   1.000
_cell.length_c   1.000
_cell.angle_alpha   90.00
_cell.angle_beta   90.00
_cell.angle_gamma   90.00
#
_symmetry.space_group_name_H-M   'P 1'
#
loop_
_entity.id
_entity.type
_entity.pdbx_description
1 polymer ?
#
loop_
_entity_poly.entity_id
_entity_poly.type
_entity_poly.pdbx_seq_one_letter_code
_entity_poly.pdbx_strand_id
1 'polypeptide(L)'
;MYNLIHFTRTQAHNYKTEKSIYNIITGKKSHQTFFDACSQQLLSLYHSLPNLKYPSFVGYAQNETQDVDDTQLIRTHPRYTYDSLLNTFKAIQLLTQTISNIAHDSFQFVPVTHNSTIQY
;
A
#
# COMPACT_ATOMS: atom_id res chain seq x y z
N MET A 1 -5.15 -5.98 -11.52
CA MET A 1 -6.11 -4.92 -11.12
C MET A 1 -7.42 -5.51 -10.64
N TYR A 2 -8.03 -6.40 -11.43
CA TYR A 2 -9.26 -7.12 -11.09
C TYR A 2 -9.14 -7.96 -9.80
N ASN A 3 -8.10 -8.78 -9.65
CA ASN A 3 -7.83 -9.56 -8.42
C ASN A 3 -7.74 -8.69 -7.15
N LEU A 4 -7.20 -7.47 -7.25
CA LEU A 4 -7.05 -6.55 -6.12
C LEU A 4 -8.39 -5.95 -5.70
N ILE A 5 -9.24 -5.57 -6.68
CA ILE A 5 -10.58 -5.07 -6.44
C ILE A 5 -11.46 -6.19 -5.84
N HIS A 6 -11.40 -7.39 -6.42
CA HIS A 6 -12.11 -8.56 -5.91
C HIS A 6 -11.71 -8.89 -4.47
N PHE A 7 -10.41 -9.00 -4.20
CA PHE A 7 -9.86 -9.24 -2.86
C PHE A 7 -10.24 -8.15 -1.84
N THR A 8 -10.19 -6.87 -2.24
CA THR A 8 -10.58 -5.78 -1.35
C THR A 8 -12.06 -5.86 -1.00
N ARG A 9 -12.91 -6.26 -1.96
CA ARG A 9 -14.34 -6.47 -1.74
C ARG A 9 -14.60 -7.65 -0.82
N THR A 10 -14.00 -8.81 -1.07
CA THR A 10 -14.20 -10.00 -0.22
C THR A 10 -13.76 -9.77 1.22
N GLN A 11 -12.66 -9.05 1.45
CA GLN A 11 -12.17 -8.75 2.79
C GLN A 11 -13.00 -7.65 3.50
N ALA A 12 -13.54 -6.66 2.77
CA ALA A 12 -14.36 -5.59 3.34
C ALA A 12 -15.86 -5.94 3.48
N HIS A 13 -16.30 -7.09 2.94
CA HIS A 13 -17.69 -7.33 2.53
C HIS A 13 -18.73 -7.35 3.65
N ASN A 14 -18.32 -7.36 4.92
CA ASN A 14 -19.27 -7.50 6.01
C ASN A 14 -19.93 -6.19 6.46
N TYR A 15 -19.37 -4.99 6.15
CA TYR A 15 -19.88 -3.75 6.75
C TYR A 15 -19.76 -2.45 5.92
N LYS A 16 -19.21 -2.46 4.69
CA LYS A 16 -18.87 -1.21 3.97
C LYS A 16 -19.42 -1.14 2.55
N THR A 17 -19.78 0.07 2.13
CA THR A 17 -20.30 0.35 0.78
C THR A 17 -19.19 0.31 -0.27
N GLU A 18 -19.54 -0.01 -1.51
CA GLU A 18 -18.63 0.00 -2.66
C GLU A 18 -17.88 1.33 -2.82
N LYS A 19 -18.54 2.44 -2.47
CA LYS A 19 -17.93 3.78 -2.45
C LYS A 19 -16.83 3.92 -1.40
N SER A 20 -16.95 3.28 -0.24
CA SER A 20 -15.89 3.28 0.77
C SER A 20 -14.67 2.48 0.29
N ILE A 21 -14.91 1.30 -0.30
CA ILE A 21 -13.86 0.46 -0.90
C ILE A 21 -13.12 1.22 -2.02
N TYR A 22 -13.86 1.89 -2.90
CA TYR A 22 -13.30 2.77 -3.93
C TYR A 22 -12.45 3.89 -3.33
N ASN A 23 -12.91 4.55 -2.26
CA ASN A 23 -12.16 5.62 -1.60
C ASN A 23 -10.85 5.11 -0.99
N ILE A 24 -10.83 3.90 -0.43
CA ILE A 24 -9.62 3.28 0.11
C ILE A 24 -8.61 3.03 -1.02
N ILE A 25 -9.04 2.36 -2.09
CA ILE A 25 -8.19 1.99 -3.23
C ILE A 25 -7.63 3.22 -3.96
N THR A 26 -8.44 4.27 -4.12
CA THR A 26 -8.00 5.54 -4.72
C THR A 26 -7.22 6.43 -3.74
N GLY A 27 -7.26 6.12 -2.45
CA GLY A 27 -6.57 6.84 -1.38
C GLY A 27 -7.14 8.22 -1.12
N LYS A 28 -8.47 8.33 -1.03
CA LYS A 28 -9.15 9.57 -0.63
C LYS A 28 -8.60 10.05 0.71
N LYS A 29 -8.00 11.25 0.71
CA LYS A 29 -7.38 11.88 1.89
C LYS A 29 -8.41 12.37 2.89
N SER A 30 -9.05 11.46 3.61
CA SER A 30 -9.91 11.78 4.75
C SER A 30 -9.64 10.83 5.92
N HIS A 31 -9.78 11.35 7.15
CA HIS A 31 -9.62 10.57 8.37
C HIS A 31 -10.51 9.31 8.36
N GLN A 32 -11.75 9.44 7.91
CA GLN A 32 -12.69 8.31 7.79
C GLN A 32 -12.17 7.22 6.85
N THR A 33 -11.63 7.59 5.68
CA THR A 33 -11.14 6.60 4.70
C THR A 33 -9.90 5.88 5.24
N PHE A 34 -9.01 6.62 5.90
CA PHE A 34 -7.82 6.05 6.54
C PHE A 34 -8.21 5.10 7.68
N PHE A 35 -9.12 5.51 8.56
CA PHE A 35 -9.64 4.67 9.64
C PHE A 35 -10.31 3.40 9.10
N ASP A 36 -11.11 3.53 8.04
CA ASP A 36 -11.74 2.39 7.37
C ASP A 36 -10.70 1.43 6.78
N ALA A 37 -9.63 1.94 6.16
CA ALA A 37 -8.53 1.10 5.65
C ALA A 37 -7.79 0.35 6.77
N CYS A 38 -7.53 1.01 7.90
CA CYS A 38 -6.87 0.38 9.05
C CYS A 38 -7.76 -0.69 9.70
N SER A 39 -9.03 -0.37 9.97
CA SER A 39 -9.97 -1.28 10.63
C SER A 39 -10.27 -2.54 9.81
N GLN A 40 -10.26 -2.43 8.48
CA GLN A 40 -10.48 -3.55 7.56
C GLN A 40 -9.17 -4.28 7.17
N GLN A 41 -8.03 -3.90 7.75
CA GLN A 41 -6.71 -4.44 7.37
C GLN A 41 -6.39 -4.27 5.87
N LEU A 42 -6.89 -3.20 5.25
CA LEU A 42 -6.70 -2.86 3.84
C LEU A 42 -5.71 -1.73 3.63
N LEU A 43 -4.95 -1.35 4.67
CA LEU A 43 -3.99 -0.26 4.61
C LEU A 43 -2.92 -0.48 3.52
N SER A 44 -2.50 -1.73 3.28
CA SER A 44 -1.59 -2.07 2.17
C SER A 44 -2.13 -1.73 0.78
N LEU A 45 -3.47 -1.65 0.63
CA LEU A 45 -4.14 -1.33 -0.62
C LEU A 45 -4.57 0.14 -0.70
N TYR A 46 -4.26 0.92 0.34
CA TYR A 46 -4.58 2.33 0.37
C TYR A 46 -3.81 3.07 -0.73
N HIS A 47 -4.51 3.82 -1.58
CA HIS A 47 -3.92 4.56 -2.67
C HIS A 47 -3.18 3.70 -3.73
N SER A 48 -3.52 2.41 -3.85
CA SER A 48 -2.88 1.51 -4.83
C SER A 48 -3.31 1.79 -6.28
N LEU A 49 -4.50 2.37 -6.50
CA LEU A 49 -5.03 2.70 -7.84
C LEU A 49 -5.58 4.15 -7.85
N PRO A 50 -4.71 5.17 -7.77
CA PRO A 50 -5.13 6.57 -7.62
C PRO A 50 -5.90 7.11 -8.84
N ASN A 51 -5.61 6.59 -10.03
CA ASN A 51 -6.19 7.06 -11.29
C ASN A 51 -7.47 6.28 -11.70
N LEU A 52 -7.99 5.40 -10.84
CA LEU A 52 -9.16 4.60 -11.14
C LEU A 52 -10.42 5.45 -11.14
N LYS A 53 -11.14 5.48 -12.26
CA LYS A 53 -12.44 6.16 -12.36
C LYS A 53 -13.53 5.29 -11.72
N TYR A 54 -14.46 5.94 -11.01
CA TYR A 54 -15.57 5.25 -10.34
C TYR A 54 -16.42 4.36 -11.27
N PRO A 55 -16.81 4.79 -12.50
CA PRO A 55 -17.57 3.92 -13.41
C PRO A 55 -16.81 2.64 -13.79
N SER A 56 -15.49 2.74 -13.96
CA SER A 56 -14.65 1.58 -14.25
C SER A 56 -14.60 0.63 -13.04
N PHE A 57 -14.49 1.16 -11.82
CA PHE A 57 -14.54 0.35 -10.59
C PHE A 57 -15.86 -0.44 -10.48
N VAL A 58 -17.00 0.21 -10.73
CA VAL A 58 -18.31 -0.47 -10.72
C VAL A 58 -18.38 -1.55 -11.81
N GLY A 59 -17.86 -1.28 -13.00
CA GLY A 59 -17.77 -2.29 -14.07
C GLY A 59 -16.95 -3.52 -13.66
N TYR A 60 -15.80 -3.31 -13.00
CA TYR A 60 -15.00 -4.43 -12.46
C TYR A 60 -15.67 -5.15 -11.29
N ALA A 61 -16.49 -4.45 -10.51
CA ALA A 61 -17.24 -5.03 -9.41
C ALA A 61 -18.41 -5.91 -9.89
N GLN A 62 -19.01 -5.59 -11.04
CA GLN A 62 -20.17 -6.32 -11.58
C GLN A 62 -19.78 -7.52 -12.45
N ASN A 63 -18.60 -7.49 -13.06
CA ASN A 63 -18.10 -8.55 -13.93
C ASN A 63 -17.46 -9.68 -13.12
N GLU A 64 -18.22 -10.39 -12.28
CA GLU A 64 -17.76 -11.51 -11.43
C GLU A 64 -17.20 -12.72 -12.22
N THR A 65 -17.35 -12.72 -13.55
CA THR A 65 -17.00 -13.84 -14.46
C THR A 65 -15.60 -13.79 -15.05
N GLN A 66 -14.75 -12.82 -14.71
CA GLN A 66 -13.33 -12.92 -15.08
C GLN A 66 -12.63 -13.88 -14.13
N ASP A 67 -11.96 -14.91 -14.69
CA ASP A 67 -11.16 -15.90 -13.95
C ASP A 67 -10.23 -15.19 -12.96
N VAL A 68 -10.64 -15.15 -11.69
CA VAL A 68 -9.78 -14.70 -10.60
C VAL A 68 -8.71 -15.77 -10.47
N ASP A 69 -7.48 -15.41 -10.82
CA ASP A 69 -6.35 -16.29 -10.60
C ASP A 69 -6.11 -16.42 -9.09
N ASP A 70 -6.74 -17.42 -8.47
CA ASP A 70 -6.67 -17.74 -7.03
C ASP A 70 -5.24 -18.05 -6.56
N THR A 71 -4.27 -18.16 -7.48
CA THR A 71 -2.86 -18.36 -7.14
C THR A 71 -2.18 -17.09 -6.60
N GLN A 72 -2.77 -15.91 -6.81
CA GLN A 72 -2.20 -14.64 -6.30
C GLN A 72 -2.60 -14.38 -4.84
N LEU A 73 -1.75 -14.83 -3.92
CA LEU A 73 -1.91 -14.55 -2.50
C LEU A 73 -1.56 -13.08 -2.18
N ILE A 74 -2.57 -12.22 -2.10
CA ILE A 74 -2.41 -10.82 -1.70
C ILE A 74 -2.22 -10.75 -0.17
N ARG A 75 -1.02 -10.36 0.27
CA ARG A 75 -0.70 -10.19 1.69
C ARG A 75 -1.11 -8.81 2.19
N THR A 76 -2.27 -8.70 2.83
CA THR A 76 -2.77 -7.43 3.40
C THR A 76 -2.61 -7.31 4.91
N HIS A 77 -2.09 -8.33 5.58
CA HIS A 77 -1.94 -8.30 7.04
C HIS A 77 -1.12 -7.05 7.49
N PRO A 78 -1.59 -6.27 8.50
CA PRO A 78 -1.00 -4.98 8.86
C PRO A 78 0.49 -5.02 9.22
N ARG A 79 0.98 -6.18 9.68
CA ARG A 79 2.41 -6.42 9.95
C ARG A 79 3.29 -6.18 8.73
N TYR A 80 2.86 -6.66 7.55
CA TYR A 80 3.62 -6.44 6.31
C TYR A 80 3.61 -4.97 5.90
N THR A 81 2.49 -4.27 6.11
CA THR A 81 2.41 -2.82 5.87
C THR A 81 3.36 -2.06 6.77
N TYR A 82 3.37 -2.39 8.07
CA TYR A 82 4.24 -1.76 9.05
C TYR A 82 5.73 -1.99 8.73
N ASP A 83 6.13 -3.23 8.48
CA ASP A 83 7.51 -3.58 8.14
C ASP A 83 7.96 -2.87 6.86
N SER A 84 7.08 -2.79 5.86
CA SER A 84 7.35 -2.03 4.62
C SER A 84 7.54 -0.55 4.89
N LEU A 85 6.66 0.09 5.68
CA LEU A 85 6.77 1.51 6.02
C LEU A 85 8.06 1.81 6.79
N LEU A 86 8.42 0.95 7.75
CA LEU A 86 9.65 1.07 8.52
C LEU A 86 10.88 0.97 7.62
N ASN A 87 10.89 0.02 6.67
CA ASN A 87 11.96 -0.13 5.70
C ASN A 87 12.06 1.09 4.76
N THR A 88 10.95 1.62 4.27
CA THR A 88 10.94 2.84 3.45
C THR A 88 11.51 4.02 4.22
N PHE A 89 11.14 4.19 5.50
CA PHE A 89 11.69 5.26 6.33
C PHE A 89 13.21 5.14 6.51
N LYS A 90 13.70 3.93 6.82
CA LYS A 90 15.15 3.67 6.91
C LYS A 90 15.87 3.94 5.58
N ALA A 91 15.28 3.57 4.44
CA ALA A 91 15.82 3.85 3.12
C ALA A 91 15.97 5.36 2.87
N ILE A 92 14.96 6.16 3.23
CA ILE A 92 15.00 7.62 3.12
C ILE A 92 16.12 8.19 3.99
N GLN A 93 16.27 7.71 5.23
CA GLN A 93 17.35 8.15 6.12
C GLN A 93 18.73 7.86 5.54
N LEU A 94 18.95 6.65 5.01
CA LEU A 94 20.21 6.27 4.36
C LEU A 94 20.46 7.10 3.09
N LEU A 95 19.43 7.39 2.30
CA LEU A 95 19.53 8.26 1.14
C LEU A 95 19.91 9.69 1.54
N THR A 96 19.23 10.27 2.54
CA THR A 96 19.56 11.60 3.07
C THR A 96 20.99 11.65 3.59
N GLN A 97 21.44 10.63 4.32
CA GLN A 97 22.81 10.52 4.76
C GLN A 97 23.80 10.49 3.59
N THR A 98 23.51 9.68 2.56
CA THR A 98 24.35 9.55 1.38
C THR A 98 24.50 10.89 0.66
N ILE A 99 23.39 11.59 0.43
CA ILE A 99 23.38 12.93 -0.18
C ILE A 99 24.17 13.92 0.67
N SER A 100 24.00 13.89 1.99
CA SER A 100 24.71 14.77 2.92
C SER A 100 26.23 14.53 2.90
N ASN A 101 26.66 13.27 2.90
CA ASN A 101 28.08 12.90 2.83
C ASN A 101 28.73 13.33 1.52
N ILE A 102 28.03 13.15 0.39
CA ILE A 102 28.48 13.65 -0.93
C ILE A 102 28.63 15.17 -0.91
N ALA A 103 27.68 15.90 -0.31
CA ALA A 103 27.72 17.35 -0.25
C ALA A 103 28.86 17.93 0.61
N HIS A 104 29.40 17.14 1.55
CA HIS A 104 30.47 17.57 2.47
C HIS A 104 31.81 16.90 2.17
N ASP A 105 31.95 16.18 1.05
CA ASP A 105 33.15 15.41 0.68
C ASP A 105 33.64 14.46 1.80
N SER A 106 32.72 13.98 2.64
CA SER A 106 33.03 13.12 3.79
C SER A 106 32.66 11.68 3.47
N PHE A 107 33.67 10.89 3.08
CA PHE A 107 33.50 9.52 2.61
C PHE A 107 33.57 8.46 3.72
N GLN A 108 33.57 8.87 4.98
CA GLN A 108 33.42 7.94 6.11
C GLN A 108 31.95 7.57 6.27
N PHE A 109 31.50 6.58 5.50
CA PHE A 109 30.12 6.11 5.54
C PHE A 109 29.91 5.15 6.72
N VAL A 110 29.37 5.67 7.82
CA VAL A 110 28.85 4.86 8.94
C VAL A 110 27.33 4.95 8.91
N PRO A 111 26.58 3.90 8.53
CA PRO A 111 25.15 4.01 8.30
C PRO A 111 24.39 4.38 9.57
N VAL A 112 23.49 5.37 9.50
CA VAL A 112 22.67 5.82 10.65
C VAL A 112 21.69 4.74 11.12
N THR A 113 21.31 3.81 10.24
CA THR A 113 20.43 2.69 10.59
C THR A 113 21.02 1.39 10.10
N HIS A 114 20.89 0.32 10.88
CA HIS A 114 21.22 -1.04 10.44
C HIS A 114 19.98 -1.65 9.78
N ASN A 115 20.09 -2.01 8.50
CA ASN A 115 19.04 -2.72 7.78
C ASN A 115 19.65 -3.66 6.74
N SER A 116 19.81 -4.92 7.11
CA SER A 116 20.35 -5.96 6.24
C SER A 116 19.54 -6.16 4.96
N THR A 117 18.24 -5.83 4.95
CA THR A 117 17.39 -5.98 3.76
C THR A 117 17.60 -4.88 2.71
N ILE A 118 18.17 -3.74 3.12
CA ILE A 118 18.40 -2.57 2.24
C ILE A 118 19.88 -2.41 1.93
N GLN A 119 20.75 -2.81 2.87
CA GLN A 119 22.21 -2.63 2.79
C GLN A 119 22.92 -3.80 2.10
N TYR A 120 22.26 -4.95 1.95
CA TYR A 120 22.72 -6.07 1.12
C TYR A 120 21.92 -6.16 -0.17
#